data_AF-A0AAN1XWI2-F1
#
_entry.id   AF-A0AAN1XWI2-F1
#
_cell.length_a   1.000
_cell.length_b   1.000
_cell.length_c   1.000
_cell.angle_alpha   90.00
_cell.angle_beta   90.00
_cell.angle_gamma   90.00
#
_symmetry.space_group_name_H-M   'P 1'
#
loop_
_entity.id
_entity.type
_entity.pdbx_description
1 polymer ?
#
loop_
_entity_poly.entity_id
_entity_poly.type
_entity_poly.pdbx_seq_one_letter_code
_entity_poly.pdbx_strand_id
1 'polypeptide(L)'
;MSTVAHFSKDMTVEQAFKTHAGARRVFARFHLGGCSNCAISETETIEQVSEGYGIPLGLLMDDLEKLFEQPSLDVGDVVKLPDEIRTKIPQLATVPEFGRVTDFAAGAYTVEFGDVRLQGLAEDFIKVDPATVPA
;
A
#
# COMPACT_ATOMS: atom_id res chain seq x y z
N MET A 1 24.85 -9.90 5.17
CA MET A 1 23.66 -10.06 4.31
C MET A 1 23.53 -8.76 3.56
N SER A 2 23.73 -8.77 2.24
CA SER A 2 23.57 -7.56 1.42
C SER A 2 22.08 -7.38 1.18
N THR A 3 21.39 -6.70 2.09
CA THR A 3 20.01 -6.28 1.89
C THR A 3 20.01 -5.38 0.65
N VAL A 4 19.37 -5.82 -0.42
CA VAL A 4 19.11 -4.95 -1.57
C VAL A 4 18.14 -3.90 -1.06
N ALA A 5 18.63 -2.70 -0.77
CA ALA A 5 17.76 -1.58 -0.43
C ALA A 5 16.94 -1.25 -1.69
N HIS A 6 15.63 -1.44 -1.62
CA HIS A 6 14.70 -1.10 -2.69
C HIS A 6 14.50 0.42 -2.76
N PHE A 7 14.62 1.08 -1.61
CA PHE A 7 14.61 2.53 -1.48
C PHE A 7 16.04 3.09 -1.31
N SER A 8 16.25 4.30 -1.80
CA SER A 8 17.48 5.06 -1.63
C SER A 8 17.13 6.45 -1.13
N LYS A 9 17.90 6.97 -0.18
CA LYS A 9 17.71 8.32 0.38
C LYS A 9 17.81 9.44 -0.66
N ASP A 10 18.57 9.20 -1.74
CA ASP A 10 18.80 10.15 -2.84
C ASP A 10 17.64 10.17 -3.86
N MET A 11 16.71 9.21 -3.79
CA MET A 11 15.53 9.20 -4.66
C MET A 11 14.52 10.25 -4.19
N THR A 12 13.71 10.76 -5.11
CA THR A 12 12.64 11.68 -4.77
C THR A 12 11.49 10.96 -4.09
N VAL A 13 10.69 11.71 -3.34
CA VAL A 13 9.44 11.19 -2.75
C VAL A 13 8.51 10.64 -3.84
N GLU A 14 8.44 11.29 -5.00
CA GLU A 14 7.71 10.77 -6.17
C GLU A 14 8.24 9.40 -6.62
N GLN A 15 9.57 9.24 -6.69
CA GLN A 15 10.18 7.96 -7.06
C GLN A 15 9.86 6.89 -6.02
N ALA A 16 9.89 7.22 -4.73
CA ALA A 16 9.48 6.29 -3.67
C ALA A 16 8.02 5.83 -3.84
N PHE A 17 7.13 6.75 -4.18
CA PHE A 17 5.72 6.44 -4.45
C PHE A 17 5.52 5.56 -5.68
N LYS A 18 6.37 5.74 -6.71
CA LYS A 18 6.38 4.88 -7.91
C LYS A 18 6.97 3.50 -7.61
N THR A 19 7.90 3.40 -6.66
CA THR A 19 8.50 2.14 -6.23
C THR A 19 7.49 1.28 -5.47
N HIS A 20 6.72 1.87 -4.55
CA HIS A 20 5.73 1.13 -3.76
C HIS A 20 4.52 2.00 -3.39
N ALA A 21 3.30 1.51 -3.62
CA ALA A 21 2.05 2.18 -3.30
C ALA A 21 1.91 2.44 -1.80
N GLY A 22 2.44 1.52 -0.98
CA GLY A 22 2.52 1.66 0.48
C GLY A 22 3.47 2.77 0.95
N ALA A 23 4.38 3.28 0.10
CA ALA A 23 5.29 4.36 0.49
C ALA A 23 4.50 5.59 0.93
N ARG A 24 3.46 5.99 0.18
CA ARG A 24 2.57 7.12 0.55
C ARG A 24 2.03 7.01 1.98
N ARG A 25 1.69 5.79 2.41
CA ARG A 25 1.19 5.52 3.76
C ARG A 25 2.29 5.67 4.81
N VAL A 26 3.52 5.23 4.52
CA VAL A 26 4.67 5.45 5.40
C VAL A 26 4.92 6.95 5.58
N PHE A 27 5.01 7.72 4.50
CA PHE A 27 5.18 9.18 4.58
C PHE A 27 4.04 9.84 5.40
N ALA A 28 2.78 9.45 5.15
CA ALA A 28 1.64 9.97 5.90
C ALA A 28 1.71 9.69 7.42
N ARG A 29 2.28 8.56 7.84
CA ARG A 29 2.48 8.24 9.28
C ARG A 29 3.46 9.18 9.97
N PHE A 30 4.41 9.74 9.23
CA PHE A 30 5.32 10.78 9.74
C PHE A 30 4.73 12.19 9.67
N HIS A 31 3.41 12.31 9.47
CA HIS A 31 2.70 13.57 9.26
C HIS A 31 3.13 14.33 8.00
N LEU A 32 3.85 13.68 7.09
CA LEU A 32 4.19 14.23 5.79
C LEU A 32 2.98 14.09 4.86
N GLY A 33 2.27 15.19 4.61
CA GLY A 33 1.07 15.19 3.77
C GLY A 33 -0.27 14.95 4.50
N GLY A 34 -0.30 15.01 5.84
CA GLY A 34 -1.49 14.72 6.66
C GLY A 34 -2.45 15.89 6.89
N CYS A 35 -2.08 17.12 6.52
CA CYS A 35 -2.92 18.30 6.62
C CYS A 35 -3.28 18.77 5.21
N SER A 36 -4.52 19.18 4.97
CA SER A 36 -5.08 19.60 3.66
C SER A 36 -4.31 20.72 2.93
N ASN A 37 -3.20 21.21 3.49
CA ASN A 37 -2.36 22.28 2.98
C ASN A 37 -0.84 22.00 3.12
N CYS A 38 -0.42 20.84 3.66
CA CYS A 38 0.98 20.44 3.73
C CYS A 38 1.30 19.62 2.48
N ALA A 39 1.51 20.28 1.35
CA ALA A 39 2.04 19.63 0.17
C ALA A 39 3.49 19.22 0.48
N ILE A 40 3.71 17.94 0.76
CA ILE A 40 5.06 17.38 0.66
C ILE A 40 5.53 17.61 -0.77
N SER A 41 6.73 18.15 -0.93
CA SER A 41 7.31 18.34 -2.25
C SER A 41 7.70 16.98 -2.80
N GLU A 42 6.89 16.45 -3.72
CA GLU A 42 7.18 15.15 -4.36
C GLU A 42 8.52 15.17 -5.13
N THR A 43 9.04 16.37 -5.43
CA THR A 43 10.34 16.58 -6.10
C THR A 43 11.53 16.57 -5.16
N GLU A 44 11.33 16.73 -3.85
CA GLU A 44 12.42 16.66 -2.87
C GLU A 44 12.86 15.21 -2.66
N THR A 45 14.15 15.02 -2.32
CA THR A 45 14.65 13.69 -1.96
C THR A 45 14.12 13.25 -0.61
N ILE A 46 14.12 11.93 -0.37
CA ILE A 46 13.74 11.39 0.93
C ILE A 46 14.63 11.97 2.04
N GLU A 47 15.93 12.13 1.80
CA GLU A 47 16.85 12.79 2.73
C GLU A 47 16.46 14.24 3.00
N GLN A 48 16.18 15.03 1.96
CA GLN A 48 15.80 16.44 2.10
C GLN A 48 14.50 16.61 2.88
N VAL A 49 13.49 15.79 2.60
CA VAL A 49 12.24 15.80 3.35
C VAL A 49 12.48 15.34 4.79
N SER A 50 13.30 14.31 4.99
CA SER A 50 13.62 13.85 6.34
C SER A 50 14.29 14.96 7.17
N GLU A 51 15.24 15.68 6.58
CA GLU A 51 15.93 16.80 7.22
C GLU A 51 15.00 18.00 7.45
N GLY A 52 14.26 18.42 6.41
CA GLY A 52 13.38 19.59 6.46
C GLY A 52 12.24 19.47 7.46
N TYR A 53 11.76 18.24 7.70
CA TYR A 53 10.69 17.96 8.64
C TYR A 53 11.18 17.38 9.98
N GLY A 54 12.51 17.24 10.17
CA GLY A 54 13.09 16.73 11.41
C GLY A 54 12.79 15.25 11.69
N ILE A 55 12.56 14.47 10.65
CA ILE A 55 12.27 13.03 10.74
C ILE A 55 13.60 12.26 10.73
N PRO A 56 13.76 11.20 11.54
CA PRO A 56 14.97 10.39 11.51
C PRO A 56 15.03 9.57 10.21
N LEU A 57 15.95 9.92 9.30
CA LEU A 57 16.08 9.29 7.98
C LEU A 57 16.22 7.76 8.07
N GLY A 58 17.01 7.27 9.02
CA GLY A 58 17.20 5.83 9.22
C GLY A 58 15.90 5.11 9.55
N LEU A 59 15.02 5.73 10.33
CA LEU A 59 13.74 5.15 10.73
C LEU A 59 12.71 5.22 9.58
N LEU A 60 12.71 6.30 8.80
CA LEU A 60 11.88 6.41 7.59
C LEU A 60 12.27 5.36 6.54
N MET A 61 13.58 5.17 6.31
CA MET A 61 14.07 4.15 5.36
C MET A 61 13.75 2.74 5.84
N ASP A 62 13.90 2.47 7.13
CA ASP A 62 13.54 1.17 7.72
C ASP A 62 12.04 0.86 7.57
N ASP A 63 11.16 1.84 7.83
CA ASP A 63 9.71 1.67 7.63
C ASP A 63 9.31 1.52 6.16
N LEU A 64 10.07 2.11 5.22
CA LEU A 64 9.88 1.91 3.79
C LEU A 64 10.30 0.50 3.36
N GLU A 65 11.46 0.01 3.80
CA GLU A 65 11.91 -1.35 3.50
C GLU A 65 10.96 -2.41 4.07
N LYS A 66 10.37 -2.17 5.26
CA LYS A 66 9.34 -3.05 5.84
C LYS A 66 8.12 -3.26 4.94
N LEU A 67 7.85 -2.35 4.00
CA LEU A 67 6.78 -2.54 3.01
C LEU A 67 7.01 -3.77 2.14
N PHE A 68 8.27 -4.13 1.90
CA PHE A 68 8.64 -5.33 1.17
C PHE A 68 8.72 -6.58 2.07
N GLU A 69 8.64 -6.42 3.39
CA GLU A 69 8.64 -7.52 4.37
C GLU A 69 7.21 -7.96 4.79
N GLN A 70 6.17 -7.21 4.41
CA GLN A 70 4.76 -7.44 4.81
C GLN A 70 3.91 -8.11 3.71
N PRO A 71 2.74 -8.72 4.06
CA PRO A 71 2.46 -10.11 3.71
C PRO A 71 2.08 -10.39 2.24
N SER A 72 2.60 -11.54 1.83
CA SER A 72 2.43 -12.29 0.58
C SER A 72 0.98 -12.67 0.30
N LEU A 73 0.19 -11.74 -0.24
CA LEU A 73 -0.89 -12.14 -1.13
C LEU A 73 -0.25 -12.52 -2.47
N ASP A 74 -0.70 -13.64 -3.03
CA ASP A 74 -0.27 -14.10 -4.34
C ASP A 74 -1.39 -13.88 -5.36
N VAL A 75 -1.01 -13.66 -6.62
CA VAL A 75 -1.99 -13.62 -7.71
C VAL A 75 -2.72 -14.96 -7.76
N GLY A 76 -4.05 -14.90 -7.68
CA GLY A 76 -4.93 -16.05 -7.60
C GLY A 76 -5.51 -16.31 -6.21
N ASP A 77 -4.97 -15.68 -5.15
CA ASP A 77 -5.53 -15.74 -3.80
C ASP A 77 -6.96 -15.19 -3.77
N VAL A 78 -7.78 -15.80 -2.91
CA VAL A 78 -9.12 -15.32 -2.61
C VAL A 78 -9.03 -14.42 -1.38
N VAL A 79 -9.62 -13.24 -1.48
CA VAL A 79 -9.62 -12.26 -0.40
C VAL A 79 -11.03 -11.72 -0.19
N LYS A 80 -11.33 -11.22 1.01
CA LYS A 80 -12.54 -10.47 1.30
C LYS A 80 -12.19 -9.07 1.79
N LEU A 81 -13.08 -8.13 1.55
CA LEU A 81 -12.96 -6.78 2.11
C LEU A 81 -13.51 -6.73 3.52
N PRO A 82 -12.89 -5.98 4.45
CA PRO A 82 -13.49 -5.66 5.73
C PRO A 82 -14.83 -4.94 5.56
N ASP A 83 -15.77 -5.16 6.48
CA ASP A 83 -17.11 -4.53 6.46
C ASP A 83 -17.05 -3.00 6.41
N GLU A 84 -16.02 -2.41 7.03
CA GLU A 84 -15.81 -0.96 7.00
C GLU A 84 -15.56 -0.43 5.58
N ILE A 85 -14.73 -1.10 4.79
CA ILE A 85 -14.45 -0.70 3.40
C ILE A 85 -15.70 -0.96 2.55
N ARG A 86 -16.35 -2.10 2.76
CA ARG A 86 -17.57 -2.47 2.03
C ARG A 86 -18.71 -1.46 2.22
N THR A 87 -18.88 -0.95 3.44
CA THR A 87 -19.89 0.06 3.76
C THR A 87 -19.60 1.41 3.11
N LYS A 88 -18.31 1.76 2.94
CA LYS A 88 -17.88 3.02 2.32
C LYS A 88 -17.99 3.03 0.80
N ILE A 89 -18.10 1.87 0.15
CA ILE A 89 -18.14 1.75 -1.30
C ILE A 89 -19.51 1.15 -1.72
N PRO A 90 -20.50 1.99 -2.09
CA PRO A 90 -21.86 1.54 -2.40
C PRO A 90 -21.94 0.50 -3.52
N GLN A 91 -21.02 0.56 -4.50
CA GLN A 91 -20.97 -0.37 -5.62
C GLN A 91 -20.62 -1.81 -5.19
N LEU A 92 -20.08 -2.00 -3.98
CA LEU A 92 -19.78 -3.33 -3.45
C LEU A 92 -21.01 -4.07 -2.88
N ALA A 93 -22.13 -3.37 -2.71
CA ALA A 93 -23.37 -3.98 -2.23
C ALA A 93 -23.97 -4.98 -3.24
N THR A 94 -23.64 -4.84 -4.52
CA THR A 94 -24.17 -5.67 -5.61
C THR A 94 -23.18 -6.72 -6.12
N VAL A 95 -21.98 -6.79 -5.55
CA VAL A 95 -20.93 -7.71 -6.00
C VAL A 95 -20.63 -8.80 -4.96
N PRO A 96 -19.96 -9.89 -5.34
CA PRO A 96 -19.59 -10.96 -4.42
C PRO A 96 -18.79 -10.45 -3.21
N GLU A 97 -18.94 -11.15 -2.08
CA GLU A 97 -18.18 -10.87 -0.84
C GLU A 97 -16.70 -11.17 -0.95
N PHE A 98 -16.38 -12.16 -1.78
CA PHE A 98 -15.03 -12.61 -2.02
C PHE A 98 -14.58 -12.12 -3.40
N GLY A 99 -13.38 -11.57 -3.43
CA GLY A 99 -12.68 -11.16 -4.63
C GLY A 99 -11.45 -12.00 -4.84
N ARG A 100 -10.91 -11.97 -6.06
CA ARG A 100 -9.69 -12.69 -6.40
C ARG A 100 -8.59 -11.73 -6.79
N VAL A 101 -7.40 -11.92 -6.24
CA VAL A 101 -6.21 -11.15 -6.62
C VAL A 101 -5.86 -11.53 -8.06
N THR A 102 -5.81 -10.55 -8.96
CA THR A 102 -5.52 -10.77 -10.39
C THR A 102 -4.19 -10.18 -10.81
N ASP A 103 -3.71 -9.16 -10.12
CA ASP A 103 -2.45 -8.49 -10.45
C ASP A 103 -1.81 -7.89 -9.18
N PHE A 104 -0.49 -7.70 -9.21
CA PHE A 104 0.26 -6.99 -8.19
C PHE A 104 1.32 -6.13 -8.86
N ALA A 105 1.16 -4.81 -8.76
CA ALA A 105 2.03 -3.85 -9.41
C ALA A 105 2.40 -2.72 -8.43
N ALA A 106 3.70 -2.41 -8.37
CA ALA A 106 4.24 -1.35 -7.52
C ALA A 106 3.71 -1.41 -6.07
N GLY A 107 3.62 -2.58 -5.44
CA GLY A 107 3.18 -2.69 -4.05
C GLY A 107 1.67 -2.61 -3.81
N ALA A 108 0.84 -2.51 -4.85
CA ALA A 108 -0.61 -2.55 -4.75
C ALA A 108 -1.18 -3.81 -5.43
N TYR A 109 -2.10 -4.48 -4.74
CA TYR A 109 -2.84 -5.62 -5.23
C TYR A 109 -4.08 -5.15 -5.97
N THR A 110 -4.31 -5.73 -7.14
CA THR A 110 -5.54 -5.60 -7.90
C THR A 110 -6.41 -6.80 -7.63
N VAL A 111 -7.62 -6.56 -7.12
CA VAL A 111 -8.58 -7.58 -6.74
C VAL A 111 -9.88 -7.36 -7.47
N GLU A 112 -10.41 -8.43 -8.07
CA GLU A 112 -11.69 -8.41 -8.79
C GLU A 112 -12.79 -9.08 -7.97
N PHE A 113 -13.84 -8.33 -7.70
CA PHE A 113 -15.08 -8.74 -7.04
C PHE A 113 -16.19 -8.77 -8.10
N GLY A 114 -16.32 -9.87 -8.82
CA GLY A 114 -17.24 -9.97 -9.96
C GLY A 114 -16.92 -8.90 -11.01
N ASP A 115 -17.82 -7.93 -11.19
CA ASP A 115 -17.67 -6.84 -12.17
C ASP A 115 -16.89 -5.62 -11.65
N VAL A 116 -16.52 -5.60 -10.36
CA VAL A 116 -15.81 -4.47 -9.73
C VAL A 116 -14.35 -4.82 -9.48
N ARG A 117 -13.44 -3.96 -9.95
CA ARG A 117 -12.00 -4.05 -9.68
C ARG A 117 -11.59 -3.02 -8.65
N LEU A 118 -10.82 -3.44 -7.65
CA LEU A 118 -10.28 -2.60 -6.59
C LEU A 118 -8.76 -2.74 -6.50
N GLN A 119 -8.11 -1.63 -6.19
CA GLN A 119 -6.66 -1.57 -5.93
C GLN A 119 -6.41 -1.16 -4.48
N GLY A 120 -5.56 -1.91 -3.78
CA GLY A 120 -5.25 -1.68 -2.37
C GLY A 120 -3.98 -2.41 -1.91
N LEU A 121 -3.58 -2.21 -0.67
CA LEU A 121 -2.46 -2.92 -0.06
C LEU A 121 -2.92 -4.28 0.49
N ALA A 122 -1.99 -5.19 0.79
CA ALA A 122 -2.36 -6.50 1.35
C ALA A 122 -3.17 -6.38 2.64
N GLU A 123 -2.88 -5.39 3.47
CA GLU A 123 -3.61 -5.11 4.71
C GLU A 123 -5.05 -4.64 4.51
N ASP A 124 -5.40 -4.12 3.32
CA ASP A 124 -6.77 -3.73 2.98
C ASP A 124 -7.63 -4.94 2.59
N PHE A 125 -7.01 -6.10 2.38
CA PHE A 125 -7.63 -7.35 1.95
C PHE A 125 -7.40 -8.48 2.95
N ILE A 126 -8.46 -9.18 3.34
CA ILE A 126 -8.35 -10.33 4.24
C ILE A 126 -8.24 -11.60 3.40
N LYS A 127 -7.10 -12.28 3.40
CA LYS A 127 -6.94 -13.60 2.76
C LYS A 127 -7.94 -14.60 3.33
N VAL A 128 -8.70 -15.24 2.46
CA VAL A 128 -9.68 -16.26 2.80
C VAL A 128 -9.23 -17.57 2.19
N ASP A 129 -9.31 -18.65 2.97
CA ASP A 129 -9.04 -19.97 2.43
C ASP A 129 -10.19 -20.36 1.47
N PRO A 130 -9.91 -20.66 0.20
CA PRO A 130 -10.96 -21.01 -0.76
C PRO A 130 -11.76 -22.25 -0.32
N ALA A 131 -11.23 -23.11 0.54
CA ALA A 131 -11.96 -24.25 1.10
C ALA A 131 -13.06 -23.85 2.11
N THR A 132 -13.04 -22.62 2.60
CA THR A 132 -14.06 -22.07 3.53
C THR A 132 -15.13 -21.23 2.84
N VAL A 133 -14.99 -20.98 1.55
CA VAL A 133 -16.00 -20.25 0.77
C VAL A 133 -17.10 -21.25 0.36
N PRO A 134 -18.36 -21.06 0.80
CA PRO A 134 -19.45 -21.93 0.38
C PRO A 134 -19.66 -21.79 -1.14
N ALA A 135 -19.77 -22.95 -1.81
CA ALA A 135 -19.96 -23.08 -3.26
C ALA A 135 -21.33 -22.60 -3.75
#